data_AF-A0A9D5HVB6-F1
#
_entry.id   AF-A0A9D5HVB6-F1
#
_cell.length_a   1.000
_cell.length_b   1.000
_cell.length_c   1.000
_cell.angle_alpha   90.00
_cell.angle_beta   90.00
_cell.angle_gamma   90.00
#
_symmetry.space_group_name_H-M   'P 1'
#
loop_
_entity.id
_entity.type
_entity.pdbx_description
1 polymer ?
#
loop_
_entity_poly.entity_id
_entity_poly.type
_entity_poly.pdbx_seq_one_letter_code
_entity_poly.pdbx_strand_id
1 'polypeptide(L)'
;MKFKAVLLQRKSSILLECIQGFVKMMKSLPNKQNNRFYIKFEKTSLVLFLTSHCSWDEQIADVSCRLKYEDIFFSDPILESKNDNIIGISLNPETLILPLRSSILARETTLRLSKRDSQNVLSFSMVIETKKMSTFQLTHDCKIDVLKSKITNNLIPLYEDQRKFANYIPSTHFSIPPAKSLLRLLEKMKLVDSKYAGIEIVQDFDRELQTNHEAIPDSQTCHFIFTSDPSLNSTVSIKSFFNNCIVFHTENRDDSRVIISQDQSNKITEKQQFRISATFDINHLMSVLQLSTTISGSYCVATITQNKFLSMLIFFPNIESQMSIFLASVNTSTME
;
A
#
# COMPACT_ATOMS: atom_id res chain seq x y z
N MET A 1 17.57 -14.05 19.89
CA MET A 1 16.29 -13.84 19.18
C MET A 1 15.90 -15.17 18.55
N LYS A 2 14.61 -15.46 18.48
CA LYS A 2 14.09 -16.70 17.89
C LYS A 2 12.79 -16.37 17.19
N PHE A 3 12.66 -16.87 15.97
CA PHE A 3 11.42 -16.84 15.22
C PHE A 3 11.25 -18.21 14.56
N LYS A 4 10.07 -18.83 14.72
CA LYS A 4 9.69 -20.05 14.00
C LYS A 4 8.20 -20.01 13.70
N ALA A 5 7.82 -20.26 12.45
CA ALA A 5 6.44 -20.29 12.01
C ALA A 5 6.24 -21.37 10.93
N VAL A 6 5.01 -21.83 10.73
CA VAL A 6 4.65 -22.76 9.64
C VAL A 6 3.70 -22.01 8.70
N LEU A 7 4.05 -21.89 7.41
CA LEU A 7 3.19 -21.22 6.42
C LEU A 7 1.91 -22.01 6.19
N LEU A 8 0.82 -21.28 6.10
CA LEU A 8 -0.45 -21.81 5.64
C LEU A 8 -0.43 -21.91 4.11
N GLN A 9 -0.31 -23.13 3.58
CA GLN A 9 -0.12 -23.40 2.14
C GLN A 9 -1.13 -22.66 1.24
N ARG A 10 -2.42 -22.60 1.62
CA ARG A 10 -3.47 -21.92 0.85
C ARG A 10 -3.38 -20.39 0.84
N LYS A 11 -2.68 -19.79 1.81
CA LYS A 11 -2.50 -18.33 1.92
C LYS A 11 -1.06 -17.86 1.61
N SER A 12 -0.10 -18.78 1.40
CA SER A 12 1.26 -18.49 0.90
C SER A 12 1.29 -17.67 -0.40
N SER A 13 0.24 -17.77 -1.22
CA SER A 13 0.08 -16.98 -2.45
C SER A 13 -0.01 -15.48 -2.18
N ILE A 14 -0.73 -15.05 -1.13
CA ILE A 14 -0.90 -13.63 -0.81
C ILE A 14 0.45 -13.01 -0.43
N LEU A 15 1.22 -13.69 0.42
CA LEU A 15 2.56 -13.23 0.79
C LEU A 15 3.47 -13.15 -0.45
N LEU A 16 3.42 -14.14 -1.36
CA LEU A 16 4.15 -14.09 -2.62
C LEU A 16 3.72 -12.91 -3.50
N GLU A 17 2.42 -12.67 -3.67
CA GLU A 17 1.88 -11.56 -4.46
C GLU A 17 2.32 -10.21 -3.89
N CYS A 18 2.25 -10.04 -2.56
CA CYS A 18 2.74 -8.84 -1.88
C CYS A 18 4.22 -8.62 -2.20
N ILE A 19 5.07 -9.62 -1.98
CA ILE A 19 6.51 -9.52 -2.23
C ILE A 19 6.80 -9.25 -3.72
N GLN A 20 6.10 -9.90 -4.65
CA GLN A 20 6.22 -9.60 -6.09
C GLN A 20 5.87 -8.14 -6.40
N GLY A 21 4.81 -7.64 -5.76
CA GLY A 21 4.41 -6.25 -5.86
C GLY A 21 5.48 -5.28 -5.36
N PHE A 22 6.03 -5.53 -4.16
CA PHE A 22 7.15 -4.75 -3.60
C PHE A 22 8.38 -4.77 -4.52
N VAL A 23 8.73 -5.92 -5.10
CA VAL A 23 9.83 -6.05 -6.06
C VAL A 23 9.59 -5.18 -7.31
N LYS A 24 8.39 -5.21 -7.89
CA LYS A 24 8.06 -4.39 -9.06
C LYS A 24 8.17 -2.91 -8.73
N MET A 25 7.57 -2.48 -7.62
CA MET A 25 7.61 -1.09 -7.17
C MET A 25 9.03 -0.61 -6.90
N MET A 26 9.85 -1.41 -6.21
CA MET A 26 11.25 -1.08 -5.94
C MET A 26 12.09 -0.90 -7.22
N LYS A 27 11.74 -1.59 -8.31
CA LYS A 27 12.42 -1.47 -9.61
C LYS A 27 12.00 -0.24 -10.40
N SER A 28 10.77 0.23 -10.20
CA SER A 28 10.17 1.31 -10.97
C SER A 28 10.28 2.68 -10.29
N LEU A 29 10.44 2.72 -8.97
CA LEU A 29 10.77 3.95 -8.23
C LEU A 29 12.20 4.44 -8.57
N PRO A 30 12.42 5.77 -8.57
CA PRO A 30 13.73 6.37 -8.82
C PRO A 30 14.71 6.05 -7.68
N ASN A 31 16.00 6.33 -7.89
CA ASN A 31 17.04 6.21 -6.88
C ASN A 31 17.03 4.85 -6.16
N LYS A 32 17.13 3.75 -6.93
CA LYS A 32 17.06 2.36 -6.43
C LYS A 32 17.92 2.06 -5.20
N GLN A 33 19.02 2.79 -5.01
CA GLN A 33 19.92 2.67 -3.86
C GLN A 33 19.31 3.15 -2.54
N ASN A 34 18.32 4.05 -2.62
CA ASN A 34 17.61 4.61 -1.47
C ASN A 34 16.35 3.82 -1.10
N ASN A 35 15.97 2.84 -1.93
CA ASN A 35 14.83 1.98 -1.63
C ASN A 35 15.25 0.97 -0.56
N ARG A 36 14.50 0.91 0.54
CA ARG A 36 14.76 -0.01 1.65
C ARG A 36 13.53 -0.86 1.91
N PHE A 37 13.73 -2.16 1.99
CA PHE A 37 12.70 -3.12 2.32
C PHE A 37 12.98 -3.75 3.67
N TYR A 38 11.96 -3.75 4.54
CA TYR A 38 12.06 -4.29 5.88
C TYR A 38 10.91 -5.26 6.16
N ILE A 39 11.18 -6.25 7.01
CA ILE A 39 10.16 -7.10 7.61
C ILE A 39 10.24 -6.91 9.12
N LYS A 40 9.11 -6.58 9.73
CA LYS A 40 8.95 -6.45 11.18
C LYS A 40 8.02 -7.55 11.66
N PHE A 41 8.54 -8.39 12.55
CA PHE A 41 7.77 -9.39 13.28
C PHE A 41 7.33 -8.77 14.60
N GLU A 42 6.03 -8.69 14.83
CA GLU A 42 5.41 -8.21 16.06
C GLU A 42 4.64 -9.35 16.74
N LYS A 43 4.03 -9.11 17.91
CA LYS A 43 3.40 -10.18 18.69
C LYS A 43 2.28 -10.92 17.94
N THR A 44 1.53 -10.22 17.09
CA THR A 44 0.32 -10.76 16.43
C THR A 44 0.32 -10.58 14.91
N SER A 45 1.33 -9.92 14.35
CA SER A 45 1.36 -9.59 12.93
C SER A 45 2.77 -9.53 12.36
N LEU A 46 2.83 -9.72 11.05
CA LEU A 46 3.99 -9.47 10.21
C LEU A 46 3.74 -8.17 9.45
N VAL A 47 4.68 -7.23 9.52
CA VAL A 47 4.57 -5.97 8.78
C VAL A 47 5.70 -5.90 7.75
N LEU A 48 5.33 -5.76 6.48
CA LEU A 48 6.25 -5.51 5.38
C LEU A 48 6.34 -4.00 5.15
N PHE A 49 7.54 -3.47 4.98
CA PHE A 49 7.77 -2.06 4.69
C PHE A 49 8.62 -1.91 3.43
N LEU A 50 8.24 -0.95 2.58
CA LEU A 50 9.10 -0.39 1.54
C LEU A 50 9.10 1.12 1.69
N THR A 51 10.27 1.69 1.96
CA THR A 51 10.48 3.14 1.99
C THR A 51 11.39 3.56 0.85
N SER A 52 11.05 4.67 0.20
CA SER A 52 11.85 5.28 -0.86
C SER A 52 12.05 6.76 -0.58
N HIS A 53 13.31 7.20 -0.54
CA HIS A 53 13.70 8.57 -0.22
C HIS A 53 14.40 9.23 -1.41
N CYS A 54 14.03 10.49 -1.73
CA CYS A 54 14.69 11.27 -2.79
C CYS A 54 15.90 12.05 -2.24
N SER A 55 15.73 12.63 -1.05
CA SER A 55 16.69 13.44 -0.31
C SER A 55 16.58 13.10 1.19
N TRP A 56 17.39 13.75 2.04
CA TRP A 56 17.47 13.41 3.47
C TRP A 56 16.15 13.57 4.24
N ASP A 57 15.17 14.32 3.70
CA ASP A 57 13.88 14.57 4.36
C ASP A 57 12.62 14.34 3.47
N GLU A 58 12.75 14.11 2.16
CA GLU A 58 11.58 13.90 1.30
C GLU A 58 11.38 12.42 0.97
N GLN A 59 10.39 11.82 1.64
CA GLN A 59 9.92 10.47 1.33
C GLN A 59 9.07 10.49 0.06
N ILE A 60 9.53 9.80 -0.99
CA ILE A 60 8.81 9.65 -2.25
C ILE A 60 7.61 8.73 -2.05
N ALA A 61 7.87 7.59 -1.40
CA ALA A 61 6.86 6.58 -1.13
C ALA A 61 7.08 5.89 0.21
N ASP A 62 5.99 5.65 0.92
CA ASP A 62 5.89 4.71 2.04
C ASP A 62 4.87 3.64 1.67
N VAL A 63 5.27 2.39 1.73
CA VAL A 63 4.35 1.27 1.59
C VAL A 63 4.50 0.37 2.79
N SER A 64 3.38 0.11 3.45
CA SER A 64 3.30 -0.80 4.58
C SER A 64 2.19 -1.82 4.34
N CYS A 65 2.48 -3.09 4.58
CA CYS A 65 1.50 -4.16 4.52
C CYS A 65 1.51 -4.90 5.85
N ARG A 66 0.46 -4.73 6.64
CA ARG A 66 0.29 -5.39 7.93
C ARG A 66 -0.57 -6.62 7.72
N LEU A 67 0.04 -7.78 7.92
CA LEU A 67 -0.59 -9.07 7.76
C LEU A 67 -0.73 -9.72 9.14
N LYS A 68 -1.96 -10.10 9.52
CA LYS A 68 -2.20 -10.86 10.75
C LYS A 68 -1.55 -12.24 10.64
N TYR A 69 -1.09 -12.81 11.76
CA TYR A 69 -0.46 -14.13 11.72
C TYR A 69 -1.40 -15.25 11.28
N GLU A 70 -2.67 -15.20 11.68
CA GLU A 70 -3.72 -16.13 11.21
C GLU A 70 -3.98 -16.08 9.69
N ASP A 71 -3.54 -15.01 9.02
CA ASP A 71 -3.62 -14.86 7.57
C ASP A 71 -2.44 -15.46 6.82
N ILE A 72 -1.33 -15.78 7.50
CA ILE A 72 -0.13 -16.30 6.84
C ILE A 72 0.26 -17.67 7.37
N PHE A 73 0.07 -17.91 8.66
CA PHE A 73 0.62 -19.06 9.37
C PHE A 73 -0.48 -20.01 9.84
N PHE A 74 -0.17 -21.30 9.87
CA PHE A 74 -1.09 -22.34 10.33
C PHE A 74 -1.34 -22.28 11.85
N SER A 75 -0.37 -21.75 12.60
CA SER A 75 -0.43 -21.60 14.06
C SER A 75 0.37 -20.36 14.48
N ASP A 76 0.15 -19.91 15.71
CA ASP A 76 0.88 -18.77 16.26
C ASP A 76 2.40 -19.02 16.18
N PRO A 77 3.16 -18.08 15.61
CA PRO A 77 4.59 -18.22 15.50
C PRO A 77 5.25 -18.10 16.87
N ILE A 78 6.34 -18.85 17.06
CA ILE A 78 7.21 -18.68 18.22
C ILE A 78 8.07 -17.45 17.96
N LEU A 79 7.90 -16.40 18.75
CA LEU A 79 8.65 -15.15 18.65
C LEU A 79 9.24 -14.75 20.00
N GLU A 80 10.57 -14.79 20.11
CA GLU A 80 11.30 -14.42 21.33
C GLU A 80 12.40 -13.39 21.01
N SER A 81 12.28 -12.19 21.56
CA SER A 81 13.24 -11.10 21.40
C SER A 81 13.34 -10.25 22.65
N LYS A 82 14.55 -9.78 22.98
CA LYS A 82 14.79 -8.85 24.10
C LYS A 82 14.16 -7.46 23.87
N ASN A 83 13.70 -7.18 22.64
CA ASN A 83 13.03 -5.94 22.26
C ASN A 83 11.52 -6.16 22.26
N ASP A 84 10.93 -6.46 23.42
CA ASP A 84 9.48 -6.69 23.60
C ASP A 84 8.86 -7.72 22.63
N ASN A 85 9.61 -8.78 22.32
CA ASN A 85 9.24 -9.77 21.29
C ASN A 85 8.96 -9.13 19.91
N ILE A 86 9.72 -8.10 19.56
CA ILE A 86 9.75 -7.49 18.22
C ILE A 86 11.09 -7.80 17.57
N ILE A 87 11.07 -8.19 16.29
CA ILE A 87 12.27 -8.41 15.47
C ILE A 87 12.11 -7.66 14.16
N GLY A 88 13.11 -6.83 13.81
CA GLY A 88 13.19 -6.20 12.49
C GLY A 88 14.33 -6.79 11.68
N ILE A 89 14.07 -7.07 10.41
CA ILE A 89 15.09 -7.53 9.45
C ILE A 89 15.03 -6.70 8.17
N SER A 90 16.17 -6.60 7.49
CA SER A 90 16.33 -5.99 6.17
C SER A 90 16.90 -7.01 5.19
N LEU A 91 16.41 -6.99 3.96
CA LEU A 91 16.89 -7.83 2.86
C LEU A 91 16.38 -7.31 1.51
N ASN A 92 16.97 -7.78 0.41
CA ASN A 92 16.38 -7.58 -0.92
C ASN A 92 15.12 -8.49 -1.03
N PRO A 93 13.92 -7.94 -1.28
CA PRO A 93 12.68 -8.70 -1.37
C PRO A 93 12.69 -9.75 -2.50
N GLU A 94 13.49 -9.57 -3.55
CA GLU A 94 13.63 -10.55 -4.63
C GLU A 94 14.10 -11.92 -4.15
N THR A 95 14.93 -11.94 -3.09
CA THR A 95 15.48 -13.17 -2.52
C THR A 95 14.41 -14.07 -1.90
N LEU A 96 13.21 -13.52 -1.62
CA LEU A 96 12.08 -14.26 -1.07
C LEU A 96 11.19 -14.89 -2.16
N ILE A 97 11.32 -14.45 -3.42
CA ILE A 97 10.43 -14.90 -4.50
C ILE A 97 10.55 -16.41 -4.75
N LEU A 98 11.77 -16.91 -4.91
CA LEU A 98 12.00 -18.33 -5.17
C LEU A 98 11.55 -19.21 -3.98
N PRO A 99 11.96 -18.94 -2.72
CA PRO A 99 11.47 -19.69 -1.58
C PRO A 99 9.94 -19.68 -1.42
N LEU A 100 9.29 -18.54 -1.62
CA LEU A 100 7.83 -18.45 -1.53
C LEU A 100 7.13 -19.21 -2.66
N ARG A 101 7.67 -19.20 -3.88
CA ARG A 101 7.18 -20.05 -4.98
C ARG A 101 7.30 -21.53 -4.67
N SER A 102 8.46 -21.98 -4.18
CA SER A 102 8.66 -23.37 -3.77
C SER A 102 7.70 -23.77 -2.64
N SER A 103 7.40 -22.84 -1.73
CA SER A 103 6.50 -23.07 -0.58
C SER A 103 5.05 -23.36 -0.98
N ILE A 104 4.58 -22.83 -2.11
CA ILE A 104 3.22 -23.09 -2.60
C ILE A 104 3.06 -24.58 -2.99
N LEU A 105 4.13 -25.17 -3.53
CA LEU A 105 4.17 -26.57 -3.97
C LEU A 105 4.53 -27.54 -2.83
N ALA A 106 5.08 -27.03 -1.72
CA ALA A 106 5.45 -27.82 -0.57
C ALA A 106 4.21 -28.24 0.23
N ARG A 107 4.24 -29.45 0.78
CA ARG A 107 3.21 -29.94 1.72
C ARG A 107 3.24 -29.14 3.01
N GLU A 108 4.44 -28.79 3.47
CA GLU A 108 4.66 -27.98 4.66
C GLU A 108 5.89 -27.10 4.46
N THR A 109 5.82 -25.84 4.88
CA THR A 109 6.97 -24.94 4.94
C THR A 109 7.11 -24.34 6.33
N THR A 110 8.24 -24.60 6.97
CA THR A 110 8.65 -23.93 8.21
C THR A 110 9.58 -22.75 7.89
N LEU A 111 9.24 -21.55 8.39
CA LEU A 111 10.14 -20.39 8.41
C LEU A 111 10.87 -20.35 9.74
N ARG A 112 12.16 -20.04 9.71
CA ARG A 112 12.97 -19.87 10.92
C ARG A 112 14.03 -18.80 10.74
N LEU A 113 14.19 -17.93 11.74
CA LEU A 113 15.40 -17.12 11.87
C LEU A 113 16.51 -17.96 12.49
N SER A 114 17.65 -18.05 11.82
CA SER A 114 18.81 -18.81 12.29
C SER A 114 20.13 -18.13 11.94
N LYS A 115 21.22 -18.64 12.50
CA LYS A 115 22.58 -18.23 12.14
C LYS A 115 23.27 -19.43 11.50
N ARG A 116 23.68 -19.31 10.23
CA ARG A 116 24.40 -20.34 9.46
C ARG A 116 25.68 -19.73 8.93
N ASP A 117 26.81 -20.42 9.10
CA ASP A 117 28.13 -19.97 8.63
C ASP A 117 28.44 -18.52 9.06
N SER A 118 28.14 -18.21 10.32
CA SER A 118 28.26 -16.88 10.93
C SER A 118 27.36 -15.78 10.35
N GLN A 119 26.47 -16.08 9.41
CA GLN A 119 25.52 -15.14 8.81
C GLN A 119 24.10 -15.34 9.35
N ASN A 120 23.35 -14.25 9.53
CA ASN A 120 21.95 -14.32 9.89
C ASN A 120 21.14 -14.66 8.63
N VAL A 121 20.24 -15.64 8.74
CA VAL A 121 19.41 -16.10 7.62
C VAL A 121 17.96 -16.29 8.06
N LEU A 122 17.04 -15.98 7.15
CA LEU A 122 15.66 -16.45 7.18
C LEU A 122 15.58 -17.73 6.35
N SER A 123 15.49 -18.87 7.03
CA SER A 123 15.45 -20.20 6.42
C SER A 123 14.01 -20.61 6.13
N PHE A 124 13.77 -21.11 4.92
CA PHE A 124 12.54 -21.77 4.50
C PHE A 124 12.82 -23.27 4.35
N SER A 125 12.41 -24.07 5.32
CA SER A 125 12.53 -25.53 5.28
C SER A 125 11.21 -26.14 4.84
N MET A 126 11.23 -26.83 3.71
CA MET A 126 10.06 -27.34 3.01
C MET A 126 10.09 -28.86 2.96
N VAL A 127 8.94 -29.47 3.20
CA VAL A 127 8.70 -30.89 2.93
C VAL A 127 7.92 -30.99 1.62
N ILE A 128 8.54 -31.55 0.59
CA ILE A 128 7.93 -31.71 -0.74
C ILE A 128 7.59 -33.17 -0.94
N GLU A 129 6.34 -33.43 -1.33
CA GLU A 129 5.85 -34.76 -1.67
C GLU A 129 5.84 -34.91 -3.21
N THR A 130 6.51 -35.93 -3.72
CA THR A 130 6.54 -36.21 -5.15
C THR A 130 5.30 -36.99 -5.58
N LYS A 131 5.03 -37.02 -6.89
CA LYS A 131 3.96 -37.84 -7.48
C LYS A 131 4.06 -39.34 -7.17
N LYS A 132 5.26 -39.83 -6.78
CA LYS A 132 5.51 -41.22 -6.39
C LYS A 132 5.39 -41.44 -4.87
N MET A 133 4.81 -40.49 -4.14
CA MET A 133 4.68 -40.49 -2.67
C MET A 133 6.01 -40.55 -1.91
N SER A 134 7.13 -40.21 -2.56
CA SER A 134 8.38 -39.98 -1.84
C SER A 134 8.43 -38.55 -1.33
N THR A 135 8.98 -38.35 -0.14
CA THR A 135 9.18 -37.02 0.45
C THR A 135 10.65 -36.64 0.42
N PHE A 136 10.96 -35.41 0.04
CA PHE A 136 12.30 -34.84 0.24
C PHE A 136 12.21 -33.48 0.93
N GLN A 137 13.30 -33.10 1.59
CA GLN A 137 13.41 -31.82 2.26
C GLN A 137 14.22 -30.84 1.40
N LEU A 138 13.67 -29.65 1.20
CA LEU A 138 14.33 -28.55 0.52
C LEU A 138 14.50 -27.41 1.52
N THR A 139 15.68 -26.81 1.58
CA THR A 139 15.90 -25.60 2.40
C THR A 139 16.47 -24.48 1.56
N HIS A 140 15.83 -23.31 1.65
CA HIS A 140 16.37 -22.06 1.13
C HIS A 140 16.75 -21.14 2.28
N ASP A 141 17.98 -20.63 2.28
CA ASP A 141 18.44 -19.65 3.26
C ASP A 141 18.57 -18.27 2.61
N CYS A 142 17.72 -17.34 3.04
CA CYS A 142 17.80 -15.94 2.62
C CYS A 142 18.69 -15.18 3.60
N LYS A 143 19.80 -14.60 3.12
CA LYS A 143 20.65 -13.73 3.95
C LYS A 143 19.87 -12.49 4.38
N ILE A 144 20.03 -12.12 5.65
CA ILE A 144 19.32 -10.98 6.23
C ILE A 144 20.25 -10.14 7.10
N ASP A 145 19.92 -8.86 7.19
CA ASP A 145 20.49 -7.94 8.17
C ASP A 145 19.49 -7.76 9.32
N VAL A 146 19.91 -8.08 10.54
CA VAL A 146 19.08 -7.90 11.73
C VAL A 146 19.19 -6.45 12.18
N LEU A 147 18.04 -5.78 12.29
CA LEU A 147 17.99 -4.38 12.68
C LEU A 147 18.19 -4.21 14.19
N LYS A 148 18.79 -3.08 14.58
CA LYS A 148 18.86 -2.67 15.98
C LYS A 148 17.48 -2.25 16.46
N SER A 149 17.16 -2.52 17.73
CA SER A 149 15.90 -2.17 18.38
C SER A 149 15.44 -0.73 18.12
N LYS A 150 16.37 0.25 18.21
CA LYS A 150 16.07 1.67 17.94
C LYS A 150 15.50 1.89 16.54
N ILE A 151 16.06 1.24 15.53
CA ILE A 151 15.60 1.35 14.15
C ILE A 151 14.27 0.63 14.00
N THR A 152 14.17 -0.61 14.49
CA THR A 152 12.96 -1.43 14.42
C THR A 152 11.74 -0.76 15.05
N ASN A 153 11.91 -0.11 16.20
CA ASN A 153 10.81 0.55 16.91
C ASN A 153 10.36 1.83 16.21
N ASN A 154 11.21 2.42 15.38
CA ASN A 154 10.88 3.58 14.53
C ASN A 154 10.28 3.17 13.18
N LEU A 155 10.27 1.88 12.82
CA LEU A 155 9.54 1.37 11.66
C LEU A 155 8.06 1.24 12.02
N ILE A 156 7.34 2.33 11.82
CA ILE A 156 5.91 2.46 12.06
C ILE A 156 5.28 2.85 10.72
N PRO A 157 4.19 2.19 10.29
CA PRO A 157 3.45 2.61 9.10
C PRO A 157 3.07 4.07 9.19
N LEU A 158 3.20 4.85 8.11
CA LEU A 158 2.87 6.27 8.16
C LEU A 158 1.42 6.53 8.59
N TYR A 159 0.49 5.63 8.22
CA TYR A 159 -0.91 5.77 8.65
C TYR A 159 -1.11 5.60 10.17
N GLU A 160 -0.17 4.96 10.86
CA GLU A 160 -0.20 4.74 12.31
C GLU A 160 0.66 5.77 13.07
N ASP A 161 1.52 6.53 12.37
CA ASP A 161 2.39 7.53 13.00
C ASP A 161 1.60 8.80 13.36
N GLN A 162 0.83 8.70 14.44
CA GLN A 162 0.05 9.81 14.99
C GLN A 162 0.93 11.05 15.29
N ARG A 163 2.22 10.89 15.59
CA ARG A 163 3.08 12.03 15.89
C ARG A 163 3.36 12.89 14.66
N LYS A 164 3.44 12.28 13.48
CA LYS A 164 3.70 12.98 12.22
C LYS A 164 2.43 13.24 11.41
N PHE A 165 1.43 12.36 11.52
CA PHE A 165 0.30 12.31 10.61
C PHE A 165 -1.09 12.25 11.28
N ALA A 166 -1.22 12.38 12.61
CA ALA A 166 -2.51 12.25 13.32
C ALA A 166 -3.66 13.08 12.75
N ASN A 167 -3.35 14.26 12.20
CA ASN A 167 -4.36 15.18 11.66
C ASN A 167 -4.43 15.17 10.12
N TYR A 168 -3.67 14.30 9.45
CA TYR A 168 -3.39 14.42 8.01
C TYR A 168 -3.88 13.26 7.16
N ILE A 169 -4.32 12.14 7.75
CA ILE A 169 -4.90 11.01 7.00
C ILE A 169 -6.40 11.22 6.94
N PRO A 170 -6.98 11.52 5.76
CA PRO A 170 -8.41 11.76 5.67
C PRO A 170 -9.19 10.51 6.06
N SER A 171 -10.26 10.66 6.84
CA SER A 171 -11.20 9.57 7.11
C SER A 171 -12.04 9.20 5.89
N THR A 172 -12.10 10.09 4.90
CA THR A 172 -12.82 9.88 3.63
C THR A 172 -11.86 9.44 2.53
N HIS A 173 -12.15 8.26 1.98
CA HIS A 173 -11.50 7.66 0.82
C HIS A 173 -12.51 7.44 -0.30
N PHE A 174 -12.02 7.24 -1.51
CA PHE A 174 -12.87 7.08 -2.68
C PHE A 174 -12.41 5.86 -3.48
N SER A 175 -13.35 5.09 -4.05
CA SER A 175 -12.98 4.00 -4.98
C SER A 175 -12.16 4.59 -6.11
N ILE A 176 -10.98 4.04 -6.35
CA ILE A 176 -10.23 4.42 -7.55
C ILE A 176 -10.82 3.70 -8.76
N PRO A 177 -10.75 4.31 -9.95
CA PRO A 177 -11.02 3.60 -11.19
C PRO A 177 -10.14 2.33 -11.30
N PRO A 178 -10.55 1.31 -12.07
CA PRO A 178 -9.82 0.06 -12.16
C PRO A 178 -8.33 0.29 -12.46
N ALA A 179 -7.44 -0.24 -11.62
CA ALA A 179 -6.01 0.07 -11.68
C ALA A 179 -5.38 -0.24 -13.05
N LYS A 180 -5.86 -1.29 -13.76
CA LYS A 180 -5.44 -1.61 -15.13
C LYS A 180 -5.82 -0.53 -16.15
N SER A 181 -6.99 0.10 -15.99
CA SER A 181 -7.44 1.20 -16.84
C SER A 181 -6.62 2.45 -16.58
N LEU A 182 -6.34 2.76 -15.32
CA LEU A 182 -5.46 3.87 -14.93
C LEU A 182 -4.03 3.68 -15.46
N LEU A 183 -3.47 2.47 -15.37
CA LEU A 183 -2.15 2.17 -15.95
C LEU A 183 -2.09 2.46 -17.45
N ARG A 184 -3.09 2.01 -18.21
CA ARG A 184 -3.18 2.29 -19.66
C ARG A 184 -3.34 3.78 -19.96
N LEU A 185 -4.07 4.51 -19.11
CA LEU A 185 -4.19 5.96 -19.25
C LEU A 185 -2.83 6.64 -19.04
N LEU A 186 -2.11 6.28 -17.98
CA LEU A 186 -0.78 6.81 -17.70
C LEU A 186 0.24 6.47 -18.81
N GLU A 187 0.17 5.26 -19.37
CA GLU A 187 0.97 4.88 -20.55
C GLU A 187 0.69 5.81 -21.74
N LYS A 188 -0.58 6.13 -22.02
CA LYS A 188 -0.95 7.10 -23.06
C LYS A 188 -0.49 8.52 -22.75
N MET A 189 -0.54 8.94 -21.49
CA MET A 189 -0.03 10.25 -21.07
C MET A 189 1.48 10.38 -21.30
N LYS A 190 2.25 9.29 -21.12
CA LYS A 190 3.68 9.28 -21.47
C LYS A 190 3.95 9.44 -22.96
N LEU A 191 3.03 8.98 -23.83
CA LEU A 191 3.18 9.12 -25.29
C LEU A 191 2.98 10.57 -25.77
N VAL A 192 2.34 11.42 -24.97
CA VAL A 192 2.23 12.86 -25.22
C VAL A 192 3.24 13.67 -24.41
N ASP A 193 4.37 13.03 -24.04
CA ASP A 193 5.49 13.60 -23.28
C ASP A 193 5.11 14.19 -21.92
N SER A 194 4.01 13.72 -21.31
CA SER A 194 3.66 14.10 -19.94
C SER A 194 4.63 13.44 -18.96
N LYS A 195 5.21 14.23 -18.06
CA LYS A 195 6.01 13.73 -16.92
C LYS A 195 5.16 13.55 -15.67
N TYR A 196 4.21 14.44 -15.48
CA TYR A 196 3.36 14.50 -14.30
C TYR A 196 1.89 14.26 -14.67
N ALA A 197 1.11 13.79 -13.72
CA ALA A 197 -0.34 13.69 -13.81
C ALA A 197 -0.97 14.41 -12.61
N GLY A 198 -1.83 15.38 -12.92
CA GLY A 198 -2.73 15.99 -11.95
C GLY A 198 -3.89 15.04 -11.67
N ILE A 199 -4.10 14.73 -10.40
CA ILE A 199 -5.27 14.01 -9.90
C ILE A 199 -6.13 15.00 -9.15
N GLU A 200 -7.40 15.05 -9.49
CA GLU A 200 -8.40 15.84 -8.79
C GLU A 200 -9.58 14.93 -8.40
N ILE A 201 -10.01 15.06 -7.15
CA ILE A 201 -11.17 14.37 -6.59
C ILE A 201 -12.21 15.43 -6.28
N VAL A 202 -13.36 15.31 -6.91
CA VAL A 202 -14.51 16.21 -6.76
C VAL A 202 -15.68 15.41 -6.25
N GLN A 203 -16.30 15.86 -5.17
CA GLN A 203 -17.55 15.30 -4.68
C GLN A 203 -18.64 16.36 -4.86
N ASP A 204 -19.63 16.01 -5.68
CA ASP A 204 -20.77 16.86 -5.96
C ASP A 204 -21.90 16.51 -4.99
N PHE A 205 -22.46 17.53 -4.35
CA PHE A 205 -23.66 17.39 -3.53
C PHE A 205 -24.84 17.79 -4.41
N ASP A 206 -25.30 16.88 -5.27
CA ASP A 206 -26.49 17.12 -6.09
C ASP A 206 -27.71 17.34 -5.18
N ARG A 207 -28.41 18.47 -5.40
CA ARG A 207 -29.76 18.69 -4.88
C ARG A 207 -30.73 18.08 -5.87
N GLU A 208 -31.24 16.88 -5.59
CA GLU A 208 -32.57 16.57 -6.09
C GLU A 208 -33.61 17.08 -5.07
N LEU A 209 -34.33 18.12 -5.47
CA LEU A 209 -35.62 18.49 -4.89
C LEU A 209 -36.58 17.30 -5.07
N GLN A 210 -36.58 16.35 -4.15
CA GLN A 210 -37.62 15.33 -4.09
C GLN A 210 -38.88 15.95 -3.47
N THR A 211 -39.70 16.55 -4.32
CA THR A 211 -41.13 16.69 -4.02
C THR A 211 -41.77 15.31 -4.16
N ASN A 212 -42.18 14.79 -3.00
CA ASN A 212 -43.18 13.75 -2.78
C ASN A 212 -42.82 12.29 -3.11
N HIS A 213 -42.81 11.51 -2.03
CA HIS A 213 -42.90 10.06 -1.89
C HIS A 213 -41.63 9.23 -2.14
N GLU A 214 -41.07 8.76 -1.02
CA GLU A 214 -40.24 7.57 -0.84
C GLU A 214 -39.13 7.36 -1.88
N ALA A 215 -38.06 8.15 -1.78
CA ALA A 215 -36.78 7.77 -2.35
C ALA A 215 -35.67 7.84 -1.29
N ILE A 216 -34.85 6.80 -1.31
CA ILE A 216 -33.65 6.57 -0.49
C ILE A 216 -32.67 7.71 -0.78
N PRO A 217 -32.02 8.33 0.22
CA PRO A 217 -31.26 9.55 0.00
C PRO A 217 -30.03 9.32 -0.88
N ASP A 218 -30.02 10.08 -1.98
CA ASP A 218 -28.92 10.62 -2.80
C ASP A 218 -27.58 9.88 -2.74
N SER A 219 -27.29 9.14 -3.82
CA SER A 219 -25.94 8.67 -4.11
C SER A 219 -25.02 9.88 -4.28
N GLN A 220 -24.17 10.14 -3.28
CA GLN A 220 -23.10 11.13 -3.43
C GLN A 220 -22.21 10.70 -4.61
N THR A 221 -22.25 11.47 -5.69
CA THR A 221 -21.46 11.22 -6.89
C THR A 221 -20.09 11.85 -6.70
N CYS A 222 -19.05 11.02 -6.75
CA CYS A 222 -17.66 11.47 -6.76
C CYS A 222 -17.05 11.26 -8.14
N HIS A 223 -16.21 12.21 -8.53
CA HIS A 223 -15.50 12.24 -9.79
C HIS A 223 -14.00 12.23 -9.54
N PHE A 224 -13.28 11.32 -10.20
CA PHE A 224 -11.84 11.39 -10.34
C PHE A 224 -11.50 11.98 -11.71
N ILE A 225 -10.73 13.05 -11.71
CA ILE A 225 -10.26 13.72 -12.91
C ILE A 225 -8.76 13.53 -12.98
N PHE A 226 -8.30 12.88 -14.06
CA PHE A 226 -6.88 12.72 -14.37
C PHE A 226 -6.53 13.66 -15.51
N THR A 227 -5.54 14.52 -15.29
CA THR A 227 -5.07 15.49 -16.28
C THR A 227 -3.57 15.31 -16.49
N SER A 228 -3.14 15.12 -17.74
CA SER A 228 -1.72 15.17 -18.08
C SER A 228 -1.23 16.61 -17.90
N ASP A 229 -0.09 16.79 -17.27
CA ASP A 229 0.57 18.09 -17.24
C ASP A 229 1.02 18.49 -18.66
N PRO A 230 0.74 19.71 -19.14
CA PRO A 230 1.35 20.20 -20.37
C PRO A 230 2.86 20.34 -20.15
N SER A 231 3.63 19.32 -20.58
CA SER A 231 5.07 19.48 -20.62
C SER A 231 5.44 20.62 -21.57
N LEU A 232 6.58 21.28 -21.31
CA LEU A 232 7.06 22.45 -22.07
C LEU A 232 7.02 22.32 -23.60
N ASN A 233 6.99 21.09 -24.13
CA ASN A 233 7.01 20.80 -25.56
C ASN A 233 5.73 20.13 -26.09
N SER A 234 4.72 19.87 -25.25
CA SER A 234 3.53 19.14 -25.67
C SER A 234 2.42 20.10 -26.12
N THR A 235 1.95 19.91 -27.35
CA THR A 235 0.78 20.61 -27.90
C THR A 235 -0.55 19.91 -27.57
N VAL A 236 -0.49 18.73 -26.94
CA VAL A 236 -1.64 17.86 -26.69
C VAL A 236 -1.73 17.51 -25.22
N SER A 237 -2.88 17.76 -24.60
CA SER A 237 -3.18 17.30 -23.24
C SER A 237 -4.27 16.23 -23.25
N ILE A 238 -4.13 15.26 -22.34
CA ILE A 238 -5.11 14.22 -22.07
C ILE A 238 -5.80 14.57 -20.75
N LYS A 239 -7.12 14.72 -20.80
CA LYS A 239 -7.97 14.81 -19.62
C LYS A 239 -8.98 13.69 -19.63
N SER A 240 -9.10 12.96 -18.52
CA SER A 240 -10.03 11.84 -18.37
C SER A 240 -10.87 12.01 -17.12
N PHE A 241 -12.16 11.74 -17.26
CA PHE A 241 -13.16 11.84 -16.20
C PHE A 241 -13.64 10.44 -15.85
N PHE A 242 -13.54 10.08 -14.57
CA PHE A 242 -14.09 8.87 -14.03
C PHE A 242 -15.20 9.23 -13.06
N ASN A 243 -16.43 8.94 -13.48
CA ASN A 243 -17.64 9.29 -12.72
C ASN A 243 -18.08 8.11 -11.86
N ASN A 244 -18.98 8.38 -10.92
CA ASN A 244 -19.62 7.37 -10.04
C ASN A 244 -18.61 6.64 -9.14
N CYS A 245 -17.61 7.35 -8.63
CA CYS A 245 -16.72 6.79 -7.63
C CYS A 245 -17.46 6.72 -6.28
N ILE A 246 -17.32 5.59 -5.61
CA ILE A 246 -17.96 5.31 -4.32
C ILE A 246 -17.14 5.98 -3.22
N VAL A 247 -17.81 6.68 -2.30
CA VAL A 247 -17.20 7.28 -1.11
C VAL A 247 -17.15 6.24 0.01
N PHE A 248 -16.01 6.13 0.68
CA PHE A 248 -15.75 5.25 1.81
C PHE A 248 -15.31 6.08 3.02
N HIS A 249 -15.89 5.81 4.19
CA HIS A 249 -15.46 6.41 5.44
C HIS A 249 -14.82 5.34 6.32
N THR A 250 -13.61 5.59 6.82
CA THR A 250 -12.81 4.62 7.60
C THR A 250 -13.04 4.72 9.12
N GLU A 251 -13.98 5.54 9.58
CA GLU A 251 -14.28 5.68 11.02
C GLU A 251 -15.15 4.52 11.52
N ASN A 252 -14.58 3.71 12.41
CA ASN A 252 -15.35 2.87 13.32
C ASN A 252 -15.93 3.75 14.42
N ARG A 253 -17.19 4.15 14.27
CA ARG A 253 -18.12 4.32 15.40
C ARG A 253 -19.56 4.34 14.91
N ASP A 254 -20.37 3.52 15.57
CA ASP A 254 -21.81 3.66 15.65
C ASP A 254 -22.22 5.12 15.88
N ASP A 255 -23.38 5.42 15.32
CA ASP A 255 -24.22 6.59 15.50
C ASP A 255 -23.76 7.93 14.92
N SER A 256 -24.69 8.46 14.11
CA SER A 256 -24.89 9.85 13.70
C SER A 256 -24.08 10.37 12.52
N ARG A 257 -24.86 10.63 11.46
CA ARG A 257 -24.76 11.81 10.59
C ARG A 257 -23.95 12.95 11.23
N VAL A 258 -23.15 13.59 10.39
CA VAL A 258 -22.53 14.92 10.56
C VAL A 258 -21.25 14.92 11.38
N ILE A 259 -20.10 14.92 10.69
CA ILE A 259 -19.03 15.88 10.99
C ILE A 259 -18.51 16.47 9.66
N ILE A 260 -19.31 17.38 9.09
CA ILE A 260 -18.73 18.62 8.56
C ILE A 260 -18.51 19.48 9.80
N SER A 261 -17.27 19.57 10.29
CA SER A 261 -16.75 20.74 11.00
C SER A 261 -15.47 20.37 11.75
N GLN A 262 -14.35 20.94 11.31
CA GLN A 262 -13.47 21.73 12.18
C GLN A 262 -12.38 22.37 11.32
N ASP A 263 -12.76 23.42 10.59
CA ASP A 263 -11.91 24.63 10.42
C ASP A 263 -12.63 25.82 9.75
N GLN A 264 -13.92 26.00 10.02
CA GLN A 264 -14.63 27.22 9.58
C GLN A 264 -15.59 27.70 10.67
N SER A 265 -15.05 28.18 11.79
CA SER A 265 -15.77 29.15 12.60
C SER A 265 -15.64 30.53 11.95
N ASN A 266 -16.39 30.76 10.88
CA ASN A 266 -17.05 32.03 10.57
C ASN A 266 -17.78 31.95 9.21
N LYS A 267 -19.09 32.21 9.26
CA LYS A 267 -20.05 32.43 8.16
C LYS A 267 -20.60 31.18 7.47
N ILE A 268 -21.82 30.85 7.90
CA ILE A 268 -22.83 30.10 7.15
C ILE A 268 -23.18 30.88 5.89
N THR A 269 -22.69 30.44 4.72
CA THR A 269 -23.30 30.61 3.38
C THR A 269 -22.43 29.87 2.35
N GLU A 270 -23.06 29.04 1.51
CA GLU A 270 -22.48 28.15 0.48
C GLU A 270 -21.93 26.81 0.98
N LYS A 271 -22.68 25.72 0.73
CA LYS A 271 -22.19 24.34 0.89
C LYS A 271 -21.09 24.11 -0.16
N GLN A 272 -19.83 24.28 0.24
CA GLN A 272 -18.66 24.14 -0.63
C GLN A 272 -18.58 22.74 -1.23
N GLN A 273 -18.46 22.68 -2.56
CA GLN A 273 -18.05 21.50 -3.31
C GLN A 273 -16.74 20.98 -2.71
N PHE A 274 -16.70 19.70 -2.30
CA PHE A 274 -15.44 19.12 -1.83
C PHE A 274 -14.57 18.86 -3.05
N ARG A 275 -13.43 19.55 -3.10
CA ARG A 275 -12.48 19.48 -4.21
C ARG A 275 -11.07 19.42 -3.67
N ILE A 276 -10.36 18.36 -4.02
CA ILE A 276 -8.95 18.21 -3.66
C ILE A 276 -8.14 17.76 -4.86
N SER A 277 -6.97 18.36 -5.05
CA SER A 277 -6.09 18.04 -6.17
C SER A 277 -4.62 17.99 -5.75
N ALA A 278 -3.85 17.17 -6.44
CA ALA A 278 -2.41 17.06 -6.30
C ALA A 278 -1.79 16.54 -7.60
N THR A 279 -0.52 16.86 -7.84
CA THR A 279 0.22 16.47 -9.03
C THR A 279 1.29 15.45 -8.66
N PHE A 280 1.42 14.38 -9.43
CA PHE A 280 2.34 13.29 -9.14
C PHE A 280 3.18 12.93 -10.37
N ASP A 281 4.39 12.41 -10.14
CA ASP A 281 5.19 11.78 -11.20
C ASP A 281 4.47 10.53 -11.74
N ILE A 282 4.34 10.45 -13.07
CA ILE A 282 3.60 9.36 -13.72
C ILE A 282 4.25 8.01 -13.43
N ASN A 283 5.58 7.90 -13.41
CA ASN A 283 6.25 6.63 -13.13
C ASN A 283 6.00 6.17 -11.68
N HIS A 284 5.92 7.10 -10.73
CA HIS A 284 5.59 6.77 -9.35
C HIS A 284 4.15 6.26 -9.22
N LEU A 285 3.18 6.95 -9.84
CA LEU A 285 1.78 6.50 -9.89
C LEU A 285 1.66 5.11 -10.55
N MET A 286 2.34 4.90 -11.67
CA MET A 286 2.37 3.60 -12.34
C MET A 286 2.94 2.51 -11.44
N SER A 287 3.98 2.81 -10.65
CA SER A 287 4.59 1.87 -9.70
C SER A 287 3.58 1.40 -8.65
N VAL A 288 2.83 2.34 -8.07
CA VAL A 288 1.79 2.08 -7.07
C VAL A 288 0.63 1.27 -7.65
N LEU A 289 0.19 1.59 -8.87
CA LEU A 289 -0.87 0.83 -9.54
C LEU A 289 -0.40 -0.56 -10.01
N GLN A 290 0.88 -0.73 -10.35
CA GLN A 290 1.45 -2.04 -10.65
C GLN A 290 1.49 -2.94 -9.41
N LEU A 291 1.75 -2.37 -8.23
CA LEU A 291 1.66 -3.08 -6.95
C LEU A 291 0.24 -3.60 -6.73
N SER A 292 -0.79 -2.76 -6.88
CA SER A 292 -2.19 -3.19 -6.68
C SER A 292 -2.64 -4.25 -7.68
N THR A 293 -2.28 -4.11 -8.95
CA THR A 293 -2.60 -5.13 -9.97
C THR A 293 -1.87 -6.46 -9.80
N THR A 294 -0.85 -6.53 -8.94
CA THR A 294 -0.15 -7.78 -8.63
C THR A 294 -0.92 -8.63 -7.61
N ILE A 295 -1.79 -8.01 -6.81
CA ILE A 295 -2.58 -8.69 -5.79
C ILE A 295 -3.92 -9.10 -6.39
N SER A 296 -4.15 -10.40 -6.51
CA SER A 296 -5.29 -10.98 -7.19
C SER A 296 -6.60 -10.65 -6.47
N GLY A 297 -7.56 -10.07 -7.20
CA GLY A 297 -8.89 -9.74 -6.65
C GLY A 297 -8.89 -8.63 -5.60
N SER A 298 -7.79 -7.89 -5.44
CA SER A 298 -7.76 -6.73 -4.55
C SER A 298 -8.67 -5.61 -5.06
N TYR A 299 -9.20 -4.84 -4.11
CA TYR A 299 -9.86 -3.57 -4.39
C TYR A 299 -9.11 -2.44 -3.68
N CYS A 300 -9.17 -1.25 -4.26
CA CYS A 300 -8.38 -0.12 -3.82
C CYS A 300 -9.28 1.09 -3.59
N VAL A 301 -9.01 1.82 -2.53
CA VAL A 301 -9.55 3.15 -2.29
C VAL A 301 -8.40 4.12 -2.14
N ALA A 302 -8.60 5.37 -2.55
CA ALA A 302 -7.59 6.40 -2.37
C ALA A 302 -8.21 7.76 -2.07
N THR A 303 -7.40 8.63 -1.51
CA THR A 303 -7.70 10.02 -1.24
C THR A 303 -6.43 10.84 -1.33
N ILE A 304 -6.56 12.16 -1.38
CA ILE A 304 -5.43 13.07 -1.32
C ILE A 304 -5.43 13.69 0.08
N THR A 305 -4.28 13.67 0.76
CA THR A 305 -4.14 14.27 2.08
C THR A 305 -4.04 15.80 1.99
N GLN A 306 -4.24 16.50 3.11
CA GLN A 306 -4.04 17.96 3.15
C GLN A 306 -2.62 18.37 2.73
N ASN A 307 -1.62 17.55 3.07
CA ASN A 307 -0.22 17.73 2.67
C ASN A 307 0.07 17.18 1.26
N LYS A 308 -0.97 16.97 0.44
CA LYS A 308 -0.90 16.58 -0.96
C LYS A 308 -0.29 15.19 -1.23
N PHE A 309 -0.21 14.31 -0.23
CA PHE A 309 0.12 12.91 -0.48
C PHE A 309 -1.09 12.18 -1.08
N LEU A 310 -0.86 11.27 -2.01
CA LEU A 310 -1.84 10.24 -2.35
C LEU A 310 -1.81 9.18 -1.26
N SER A 311 -2.89 9.06 -0.50
CA SER A 311 -3.11 7.97 0.46
C SER A 311 -3.97 6.91 -0.22
N MET A 312 -3.43 5.70 -0.40
CA MET A 312 -4.13 4.57 -1.00
C MET A 312 -4.14 3.38 -0.05
N LEU A 313 -5.31 2.76 0.09
CA LEU A 313 -5.50 1.50 0.82
C LEU A 313 -5.87 0.41 -0.18
N ILE A 314 -5.16 -0.71 -0.10
CA ILE A 314 -5.42 -1.92 -0.86
C ILE A 314 -5.94 -2.97 0.11
N PHE A 315 -7.14 -3.47 -0.18
CA PHE A 315 -7.80 -4.50 0.60
C PHE A 315 -7.71 -5.84 -0.13
N PHE A 316 -7.38 -6.89 0.62
CA PHE A 316 -7.33 -8.24 0.08
C PHE A 316 -8.74 -8.86 0.08
N PRO A 317 -9.11 -9.67 -0.93
CA PRO A 317 -10.48 -10.18 -1.06
C PRO A 317 -10.87 -11.22 0.02
N ASN A 318 -9.91 -11.87 0.67
CA ASN A 318 -10.15 -13.05 1.52
C ASN A 318 -9.51 -12.99 2.91
N ILE A 319 -8.93 -11.84 3.28
CA ILE A 319 -8.29 -11.64 4.58
C ILE A 319 -8.55 -10.20 5.05
N GLU A 320 -8.58 -9.99 6.36
CA GLU A 320 -8.83 -8.68 6.98
C GLU A 320 -7.61 -7.74 6.95
N SER A 321 -6.46 -8.28 6.57
CA SER A 321 -5.24 -7.51 6.42
C SER A 321 -5.40 -6.44 5.34
N GLN A 322 -4.54 -5.42 5.36
CA GLN A 322 -4.55 -4.35 4.36
C GLN A 322 -3.14 -3.86 4.06
N MET A 323 -2.98 -3.22 2.91
CA MET A 323 -1.76 -2.53 2.53
C MET A 323 -2.04 -1.04 2.38
N SER A 324 -1.24 -0.22 3.05
CA SER A 324 -1.29 1.23 3.00
C SER A 324 -0.14 1.77 2.18
N ILE A 325 -0.42 2.76 1.35
CA ILE A 325 0.53 3.41 0.46
C ILE A 325 0.37 4.92 0.63
N PHE A 326 1.48 5.60 0.89
CA PHE A 326 1.59 7.04 0.79
C PHE A 326 2.57 7.38 -0.31
N LEU A 327 2.12 8.18 -1.27
CA LEU A 327 2.95 8.68 -2.35
C LEU A 327 2.97 10.21 -2.30
N ALA A 328 4.16 10.80 -2.24
CA ALA A 328 4.31 12.24 -2.24
C ALA A 328 3.92 12.85 -3.60
N SER A 329 3.19 13.97 -3.56
CA SER A 329 3.04 14.84 -4.72
C SER A 329 4.36 15.52 -5.07
N VAL A 330 4.45 15.99 -6.31
CA VAL A 330 5.49 16.92 -6.72
C VAL A 330 5.13 18.30 -6.15
N ASN A 331 6.02 18.93 -5.39
CA ASN A 331 5.86 20.32 -4.98
C ASN A 331 5.97 21.20 -6.22
N THR A 332 4.84 21.73 -6.70
CA THR A 332 4.81 22.68 -7.82
C THR A 332 5.27 24.08 -7.40
N SER A 333 5.40 24.37 -6.11
CA SER A 333 5.83 25.69 -5.59
C SER A 333 7.30 26.03 -5.79
N THR A 334 8.11 25.11 -6.34
CA THR A 334 9.52 25.34 -6.69
C THR A 334 9.78 25.33 -8.21
N MET A 335 8.73 25.40 -9.03
CA MET A 335 8.85 25.40 -10.50
C MET A 335 8.28 26.66 -11.18
N GLU A 336 8.27 27.80 -10.47
CA GLU A 336 8.10 29.14 -11.08
C GLU A 336 9.43 29.90 -11.11
#